data_AF-Q5W5H4-F1
#
_entry.id   AF-Q5W5H4-F1
#
_cell.length_a   1.000
_cell.length_b   1.000
_cell.length_c   1.000
_cell.angle_alpha   90.00
_cell.angle_beta   90.00
_cell.angle_gamma   90.00
#
_symmetry.space_group_name_H-M   'P 1'
#
loop_
_entity.id
_entity.type
_entity.pdbx_description
1 polymer ?
#
loop_
_entity_poly.entity_id
_entity_poly.type
_entity_poly.pdbx_seq_one_letter_code
_entity_poly.pdbx_strand_id
1 'polypeptide(L)' 'FTQGVRSYLSCWGNRGICLLNRCPGRMRQIGTCLAPRVKCCR' A
#
# COMPACT_ATOMS: atom_id res chain seq x y z
N PHE A 1 -5.58 -12.80 9.91
CA PHE A 1 -6.51 -11.93 9.14
C PHE A 1 -5.70 -10.91 8.35
N THR A 2 -4.99 -11.35 7.32
CA THR A 2 -4.36 -10.44 6.34
C THR A 2 -5.45 -9.99 5.38
N GLN A 3 -6.38 -9.16 5.88
CA GLN A 3 -7.23 -8.37 4.99
C GLN A 3 -6.27 -7.53 4.19
N GLY A 4 -6.04 -7.94 2.93
CA GLY A 4 -5.09 -7.28 2.04
C GLY A 4 -5.34 -5.80 2.14
N VAL A 5 -4.29 -5.04 2.47
CA VAL A 5 -4.37 -3.59 2.58
C VAL A 5 -5.02 -3.11 1.28
N ARG A 6 -6.25 -2.61 1.37
CA ARG A 6 -7.08 -2.19 0.22
C ARG A 6 -7.64 -0.78 0.42
N SER A 7 -7.27 -0.16 1.53
CA SER A 7 -7.74 1.14 2.01
C SER A 7 -6.55 2.00 2.40
N TYR A 8 -6.61 3.31 2.13
CA TYR A 8 -5.60 4.30 2.56
C TYR A 8 -5.33 4.19 4.07
N LEU A 9 -6.40 4.10 4.87
CA LEU A 9 -6.32 3.96 6.33
C LEU A 9 -5.57 2.69 6.76
N SER A 10 -5.81 1.56 6.10
CA SER A 10 -5.09 0.30 6.38
C SER A 10 -3.62 0.38 5.98
N CYS A 11 -3.31 1.08 4.89
CA CYS A 11 -1.93 1.30 4.44
C CYS A 11 -1.18 2.15 5.45
N TRP A 12 -1.79 3.26 5.86
CA TRP A 12 -1.23 4.17 6.84
C TRP A 12 -1.06 3.51 8.22
N GLY A 13 -2.04 2.71 8.66
CA GLY A 13 -1.95 1.91 9.88
C GLY A 13 -0.83 0.85 9.85
N ASN A 14 -0.44 0.38 8.66
CA ASN A 14 0.72 -0.49 8.46
C ASN A 14 2.04 0.28 8.29
N ARG A 15 2.06 1.60 8.52
CA ARG A 15 3.20 2.49 8.21
C ARG A 15 3.65 2.40 6.74
N GLY A 16 2.71 2.14 5.83
CA GLY A 16 2.93 2.16 4.41
C GLY A 16 2.58 3.51 3.78
N ILE A 17 3.02 3.69 2.54
CA ILE A 17 2.79 4.89 1.73
C ILE A 17 2.03 4.50 0.46
N CYS A 18 1.05 5.30 0.08
CA CYS A 18 0.24 5.09 -1.10
C CYS A 18 0.90 5.73 -2.33
N LEU A 19 1.22 4.91 -3.33
CA LEU A 19 1.89 5.35 -4.55
C LEU A 19 1.16 4.84 -5.79
N LEU A 20 0.97 5.71 -6.78
CA LEU A 20 0.29 5.40 -8.05
C LEU A 20 1.12 4.52 -9.00
N ASN A 21 2.45 4.52 -8.83
CA ASN A 21 3.37 3.82 -9.72
C ASN A 21 3.82 2.49 -9.10
N ARG A 22 5.12 2.38 -8.80
CA ARG A 22 5.74 1.24 -8.13
C ARG A 22 6.34 1.71 -6.82
N CYS A 23 6.48 0.80 -5.87
CA CYS A 23 7.19 1.06 -4.64
C CYS A 23 8.66 1.38 -4.96
N PRO A 24 9.18 2.55 -4.56
CA PRO A 24 10.54 2.94 -4.86
C PRO A 24 11.54 2.20 -3.97
N GLY A 25 12.72 1.92 -4.53
CA GLY A 25 13.88 1.40 -3.79
C GLY A 25 13.64 0.03 -3.14
N ARG A 26 13.80 -0.03 -1.81
CA ARG A 26 13.67 -1.25 -0.99
C ARG A 26 12.28 -1.47 -0.40
N MET A 27 11.30 -0.62 -0.72
CA MET A 27 9.93 -0.78 -0.24
C MET A 27 9.24 -1.96 -0.93
N ARG A 28 8.51 -2.76 -0.17
CA ARG A 28 7.70 -3.88 -0.63
C ARG A 28 6.25 -3.45 -0.79
N GLN A 29 5.61 -3.93 -1.85
CA GLN A 29 4.17 -3.76 -1.99
C GLN A 29 3.47 -4.66 -0.96
N ILE A 30 2.78 -4.04 0.00
CA ILE A 30 2.00 -4.73 1.03
C ILE A 30 0.50 -4.73 0.73
N GLY A 31 0.07 -3.98 -0.28
CA GLY A 31 -1.30 -3.99 -0.79
C GLY A 31 -1.59 -2.84 -1.74
N THR A 32 -2.80 -2.29 -1.66
CA THR A 32 -3.33 -1.17 -2.43
C THR A 32 -4.09 -0.20 -1.51
N CYS A 33 -4.27 1.05 -1.93
CA CYS A 33 -4.89 2.08 -1.08
C CYS A 33 -6.33 2.41 -1.42
N LEU A 34 -6.64 2.96 -2.59
CA LEU A 34 -8.02 3.33 -2.96
C LEU A 34 -8.45 2.70 -4.28
N ALA A 35 -7.48 2.40 -5.13
CA ALA A 35 -7.68 1.77 -6.40
C ALA A 35 -6.59 0.71 -6.60
N PRO A 36 -6.81 -0.32 -7.45
CA PRO A 36 -5.79 -1.30 -7.78
C PRO A 36 -4.51 -0.68 -8.38
N ARG A 37 -4.60 0.55 -8.93
CA ARG A 37 -3.45 1.34 -9.38
C ARG A 37 -2.64 1.96 -8.24
N VAL A 38 -3.25 2.27 -7.10
CA VAL A 38 -2.54 2.87 -5.96
C VAL A 38 -2.02 1.77 -5.07
N LYS A 39 -0.73 1.50 -5.16
CA LYS A 39 0.01 0.50 -4.40
C LYS A 39 0.26 1.04 -2.99
N CYS A 40 0.07 0.20 -1.98
CA CYS A 40 0.57 0.46 -0.64
C CYS A 40 1.96 -0.14 -0.50
N CYS A 41 2.95 0.69 -0.19
CA CYS A 41 4.36 0.36 -0.15
C CYS A 41 4.93 0.52 1.25
N ARG A 42 5.64 -0.49 1.75
CA ARG A 42 6.33 -0.47 3.04
C ARG A 42 7.69 -1.12 2.92
#